data_AF-A0A402ARY3-F1
#
_entry.id   AF-A0A402ARY3-F1
#
_cell.length_a   1.000
_cell.length_b   1.000
_cell.length_c   1.000
_cell.angle_alpha   90.00
_cell.angle_beta   90.00
_cell.angle_gamma   90.00
#
_symmetry.space_group_name_H-M   'P 1'
#
loop_
_entity.id
_entity.type
_entity.pdbx_description
1 polymer ?
#
loop_
_entity_poly.entity_id
_entity_poly.type
_entity_poly.pdbx_seq_one_letter_code
_entity_poly.pdbx_strand_id
1 'polypeptide(L)'
;MMGQIEKNGSLHGQALPVERVQIGARMEKNLVKVLKALAEYFDISLGDLLEGIVLHAFEQKHPFGEETLKRITQLKEVYGMDYDASASHRFIEQTAAEEPD
;
A
#
# COMPACT_ATOMS: atom_id res chain seq x y z
N MET A 1 39.75 -4.44 -4.72
CA MET A 1 38.51 -5.04 -5.26
C MET A 1 37.48 -5.02 -4.15
N MET A 2 36.56 -4.03 -4.18
CA MET A 2 35.17 -4.17 -4.67
C MET A 2 34.32 -5.01 -3.70
N GLY A 3 33.27 -4.52 -3.06
CA GLY A 3 32.61 -3.23 -3.14
C GLY A 3 31.79 -2.99 -1.89
N GLN A 4 31.69 -1.72 -1.53
CA GLN A 4 30.76 -1.21 -0.53
C GLN A 4 29.33 -1.52 -1.02
N ILE A 5 28.56 -2.27 -0.24
CA ILE A 5 27.12 -2.32 -0.42
C ILE A 5 26.60 -1.00 0.12
N GLU A 6 26.50 -0.02 -0.78
CA GLU A 6 25.89 1.27 -0.51
C GLU A 6 24.40 1.05 -0.24
N LYS A 7 24.04 1.26 1.03
CA LYS A 7 22.84 1.97 1.49
C LYS A 7 21.79 2.19 0.38
N ASN A 8 20.72 1.40 0.37
CA ASN A 8 19.43 1.89 -0.15
C ASN A 8 19.00 3.04 0.77
N GLY A 9 19.51 4.22 0.44
CA GLY A 9 19.18 5.48 1.07
C GLY A 9 17.69 5.65 1.04
N SER A 10 17.13 5.87 2.21
CA SER A 10 15.74 6.26 2.38
C SER A 10 15.44 7.44 1.44
N LEU A 11 14.58 7.21 0.46
CA LEU A 11 14.12 8.17 -0.54
C LEU A 11 13.19 9.21 0.13
N HIS A 12 13.71 9.98 1.09
CA HIS A 12 13.00 11.12 1.66
C HIS A 12 12.95 12.23 0.61
N GLY A 13 11.82 12.35 -0.10
CA GLY A 13 11.48 13.52 -0.91
C GLY A 13 11.21 13.29 -2.40
N GLN A 14 11.39 12.07 -2.93
CA GLN A 14 11.06 11.80 -4.33
C GLN A 14 9.61 11.35 -4.50
N ALA A 15 8.97 11.89 -5.54
CA ALA A 15 7.63 11.50 -5.97
C ALA A 15 7.61 10.01 -6.34
N LEU A 16 6.61 9.28 -5.85
CA LEU A 16 6.46 7.84 -6.09
C LEU A 16 5.35 7.63 -7.14
N PRO A 17 5.70 7.22 -8.37
CA PRO A 17 4.72 6.96 -9.41
C PRO A 17 3.89 5.72 -9.06
N VAL A 18 2.57 5.87 -9.03
CA VAL A 18 1.65 4.79 -8.71
C VAL A 18 0.51 4.67 -9.73
N GLU A 19 0.02 3.45 -9.89
CA GLU A 19 -1.21 3.17 -10.64
C GLU A 19 -2.41 3.24 -9.69
N ARG A 20 -3.52 3.84 -10.13
CA ARG A 20 -4.75 3.91 -9.35
C ARG A 20 -5.89 3.15 -10.02
N VAL A 21 -6.74 2.53 -9.22
CA VAL A 21 -7.91 1.76 -9.66
C VAL A 21 -9.20 2.28 -9.01
N GLN A 22 -10.33 2.07 -9.69
CA GLN A 22 -11.66 2.47 -9.22
C GLN A 22 -12.31 1.33 -8.42
N ILE A 23 -12.62 1.57 -7.14
CA ILE A 23 -13.33 0.62 -6.25
C ILE A 23 -14.45 1.29 -5.44
N GLY A 24 -15.09 2.30 -6.00
CA GLY A 24 -15.96 3.25 -5.28
C GLY A 24 -15.21 4.52 -4.87
N ALA A 25 -13.90 4.40 -4.62
CA ALA A 25 -12.93 5.49 -4.60
C ALA A 25 -11.75 5.16 -5.54
N ARG A 26 -11.03 6.19 -5.99
CA ARG A 26 -9.81 6.02 -6.80
C ARG A 26 -8.60 5.88 -5.88
N MET A 27 -8.10 4.65 -5.73
CA MET A 27 -7.06 4.30 -4.76
C MET A 27 -5.87 3.63 -5.45
N GLU A 28 -4.72 3.63 -4.77
CA GLU A 28 -3.51 2.96 -5.27
C GLU A 28 -3.77 1.45 -5.45
N LYS A 29 -3.32 0.90 -6.59
CA LYS A 29 -3.62 -0.45 -7.05
C LYS A 29 -3.12 -1.56 -6.11
N ASN A 30 -1.87 -1.50 -5.67
CA ASN A 30 -1.27 -2.53 -4.83
C ASN A 30 -1.88 -2.54 -3.42
N LEU A 31 -2.26 -1.38 -2.88
CA LEU A 31 -3.02 -1.22 -1.65
C LEU A 31 -4.39 -1.86 -1.77
N VAL A 32 -5.09 -1.62 -2.87
CA VAL A 32 -6.36 -2.29 -3.13
C VAL A 32 -6.20 -3.81 -3.19
N LYS A 33 -5.12 -4.33 -3.80
CA LYS A 33 -4.85 -5.78 -3.82
C LYS A 33 -4.58 -6.34 -2.42
N VAL A 34 -3.75 -5.67 -1.63
CA VAL A 34 -3.47 -6.07 -0.24
C VAL A 34 -4.75 -6.06 0.60
N LEU A 35 -5.56 -4.99 0.52
CA LEU A 35 -6.82 -4.87 1.25
C LEU A 35 -7.82 -5.96 0.85
N LYS A 36 -7.99 -6.23 -0.46
CA LYS A 36 -8.87 -7.31 -0.93
C LYS A 36 -8.41 -8.68 -0.47
N ALA A 37 -7.12 -8.97 -0.54
CA ALA A 37 -6.57 -10.25 -0.07
C ALA A 37 -6.69 -10.41 1.46
N LEU A 38 -6.56 -9.31 2.21
CA LEU A 38 -6.74 -9.34 3.66
C LEU A 38 -8.22 -9.55 4.04
N ALA A 39 -9.15 -8.92 3.31
CA ALA A 39 -10.58 -9.15 3.51
C ALA A 39 -10.96 -10.61 3.25
N GLU A 40 -10.45 -11.19 2.15
CA GLU A 40 -10.61 -12.61 1.83
C GLU A 40 -10.02 -13.52 2.93
N TYR A 41 -8.83 -13.18 3.46
CA TYR A 41 -8.20 -13.96 4.54
C TYR A 41 -9.07 -14.03 5.81
N PHE A 42 -9.83 -12.98 6.09
CA PHE A 42 -10.73 -12.92 7.26
C PHE A 42 -12.17 -13.34 6.96
N ASP A 43 -12.48 -13.72 5.71
CA ASP A 43 -13.84 -14.05 5.26
C ASP A 43 -14.85 -12.91 5.54
N ILE A 44 -14.43 -11.67 5.26
CA ILE A 44 -15.26 -10.46 5.41
C ILE A 44 -15.29 -9.65 4.12
N SER A 45 -16.25 -8.74 4.00
CA SER A 45 -16.27 -7.84 2.84
C SER A 45 -15.13 -6.81 2.92
N LEU A 46 -14.72 -6.27 1.76
CA LEU A 46 -13.80 -5.13 1.72
C LEU A 46 -14.36 -3.91 2.47
N GLY A 47 -15.69 -3.74 2.46
CA GLY A 47 -16.37 -2.66 3.19
C GLY A 47 -16.18 -2.80 4.70
N ASP A 48 -16.48 -3.97 5.25
CA ASP A 48 -16.34 -4.25 6.69
C ASP A 48 -14.90 -4.04 7.17
N LEU A 49 -13.92 -4.50 6.36
CA LEU A 49 -12.51 -4.28 6.66
C LEU A 49 -12.17 -2.78 6.72
N LEU A 50 -12.61 -2.01 5.72
CA LEU A 50 -12.34 -0.57 5.65
C LEU A 50 -13.02 0.19 6.79
N GLU A 51 -14.28 -0.11 7.08
CA GLU A 51 -15.01 0.48 8.21
C GLU A 51 -14.30 0.21 9.53
N GLY A 52 -13.87 -1.05 9.77
CA GLY A 52 -13.12 -1.42 10.96
C GLY A 52 -11.80 -0.65 11.09
N ILE A 53 -11.01 -0.53 10.01
CA ILE A 53 -9.76 0.25 9.99
C ILE A 53 -10.03 1.72 10.33
N VAL A 54 -11.05 2.32 9.70
CA VAL A 54 -11.38 3.74 9.86
C VAL A 54 -11.86 4.05 11.28
N LEU A 55 -12.71 3.20 11.86
CA LEU A 55 -13.18 3.38 13.24
C LEU A 55 -12.02 3.32 14.25
N HIS A 56 -11.10 2.36 14.11
CA HIS A 56 -9.90 2.30 14.96
C HIS A 56 -9.03 3.55 14.79
N ALA A 57 -8.86 4.04 13.55
CA ALA A 57 -8.08 5.25 13.29
C ALA A 57 -8.72 6.50 13.92
N PHE A 58 -10.05 6.64 13.87
CA PHE A 58 -10.78 7.72 14.56
C PHE A 58 -10.59 7.68 16.08
N GLU A 59 -10.45 6.49 16.66
CA GLU A 59 -10.18 6.27 18.09
C GLU A 59 -8.69 6.29 18.46
N GLN A 60 -7.78 6.55 17.50
CA GLN A 60 -6.32 6.46 17.67
C GLN A 60 -5.83 5.08 18.17
N LYS A 61 -6.50 4.01 17.74
CA LYS A 61 -6.15 2.62 18.05
C LYS A 61 -5.52 1.93 16.86
N HIS A 62 -4.77 0.86 17.13
CA HIS A 62 -4.23 0.00 16.08
C HIS A 62 -5.30 -1.01 15.63
N PRO A 63 -5.63 -1.08 14.32
CA PRO A 63 -6.66 -2.00 13.80
C PRO A 63 -6.19 -3.45 13.71
N PHE A 64 -4.89 -3.72 13.81
CA PHE A 64 -4.31 -5.04 13.55
C PHE A 64 -3.36 -5.47 14.66
N GLY A 65 -3.47 -6.73 15.08
CA GLY A 65 -2.50 -7.39 15.96
C GLY A 65 -1.30 -7.96 15.19
N GLU A 66 -0.34 -8.52 15.93
CA GLU A 66 0.93 -9.01 15.36
C GLU A 66 0.75 -10.04 14.25
N GLU A 67 -0.15 -11.00 14.40
CA GLU A 67 -0.38 -12.04 13.39
C GLU A 67 -0.92 -11.46 12.09
N THR A 68 -1.88 -10.54 12.20
CA THR A 68 -2.42 -9.81 11.05
C THR A 68 -1.34 -8.97 10.37
N LEU A 69 -0.48 -8.31 11.15
CA LEU A 69 0.64 -7.54 10.61
C LEU A 69 1.64 -8.43 9.84
N LYS A 70 1.94 -9.64 10.32
CA LYS A 70 2.75 -10.60 9.57
C LYS A 70 2.10 -10.97 8.24
N ARG A 71 0.78 -11.23 8.24
CA ARG A 71 0.03 -11.52 7.01
C ARG A 71 0.09 -10.34 6.04
N ILE A 72 -0.09 -9.11 6.53
CA ILE A 72 0.02 -7.89 5.71
C ILE A 72 1.40 -7.79 5.08
N THR A 73 2.48 -8.02 5.82
CA THR A 73 3.85 -8.01 5.26
C THR A 73 4.01 -9.00 4.12
N GLN A 74 3.53 -10.24 4.28
CA GLN A 74 3.57 -11.25 3.22
C GLN A 74 2.76 -10.82 1.98
N LEU A 75 1.56 -10.26 2.17
CA LEU A 75 0.73 -9.77 1.07
C LEU A 75 1.39 -8.59 0.35
N LYS A 76 2.05 -7.70 1.07
CA LYS A 76 2.81 -6.59 0.49
C LYS A 76 3.93 -7.10 -0.42
N GLU A 77 4.67 -8.12 0.00
CA GLU A 77 5.70 -8.75 -0.82
C GLU A 77 5.11 -9.37 -2.10
N VAL A 78 4.01 -10.11 -1.99
CA VAL A 78 3.31 -10.72 -3.13
C VAL A 78 2.87 -9.68 -4.17
N TYR A 79 2.39 -8.53 -3.72
CA TYR A 79 1.87 -7.48 -4.60
C TYR A 79 2.88 -6.39 -4.95
N GLY A 80 4.13 -6.49 -4.50
CA GLY A 80 5.16 -5.48 -4.76
C GLY A 80 4.87 -4.12 -4.12
N MET A 81 4.26 -4.10 -2.93
CA MET A 81 4.09 -2.89 -2.13
C MET A 81 5.31 -2.65 -1.23
N ASP A 82 6.23 -1.80 -1.70
CA ASP A 82 7.53 -1.53 -1.08
C ASP A 82 7.58 -0.24 -0.24
N TYR A 83 6.42 0.36 0.05
CA TYR A 83 6.31 1.62 0.79
C TYR A 83 5.55 1.48 2.12
N ASP A 84 5.62 2.54 2.94
CA ASP A 84 4.89 2.69 4.19
C ASP A 84 3.95 3.92 4.15
N ALA A 85 3.33 4.24 5.29
CA ALA A 85 2.38 5.34 5.41
C ALA A 85 2.97 6.71 5.02
N SER A 86 4.29 6.92 5.16
CA SER A 86 4.97 8.17 4.80
C SER A 86 4.98 8.43 3.29
N ALA A 87 4.75 7.40 2.48
CA ALA A 87 4.72 7.51 1.02
C ALA A 87 3.40 8.09 0.48
N SER A 88 2.32 8.09 1.26
CA SER A 88 0.99 8.53 0.81
C SER A 88 0.98 9.95 0.22
N HIS A 89 1.73 10.88 0.84
CA HIS A 89 1.86 12.26 0.36
C HIS A 89 2.76 12.43 -0.87
N ARG A 90 3.48 11.37 -1.28
CA ARG A 90 4.42 11.39 -2.40
C ARG A 90 3.87 10.72 -3.66
N PHE A 91 2.68 10.13 -3.59
CA PHE A 91 2.07 9.45 -4.74
C PHE A 91 1.77 10.43 -5.87
N ILE A 92 2.37 10.19 -7.03
CA ILE A 92 2.02 10.85 -8.30
C ILE A 92 1.36 9.84 -9.22
N GLU A 93 0.33 10.26 -9.97
CA GLU A 93 -0.27 9.38 -10.97
C GLU A 93 0.78 9.10 -12.06
N GLN A 94 0.93 7.84 -12.43
CA GLN A 94 1.60 7.50 -13.68
C GLN A 94 0.76 8.04 -14.83
N THR A 95 1.16 9.18 -15.39
CA THR A 95 0.67 9.59 -16.70
C THR A 95 1.15 8.53 -17.68
N ALA A 96 0.23 7.86 -18.36
CA ALA A 96 0.60 7.03 -19.50
C ALA A 96 1.43 7.92 -20.43
N ALA A 97 2.67 7.52 -20.70
CA ALA A 97 3.51 8.23 -21.66
C ALA A 97 2.67 8.43 -22.93
N GLU A 98 2.55 9.67 -23.39
CA GLU A 98 1.95 9.99 -24.68
C GLU A 98 2.69 9.14 -25.72
N GLU A 99 2.00 8.13 -26.28
CA GLU A 99 2.49 7.42 -27.45
C GLU A 99 2.57 8.45 -28.57
N PRO A 100 3.77 8.73 -29.13
CA PRO A 100 3.84 9.59 -30.30
C PRO A 100 3.20 8.86 -31.48
N ASP A 101 2.16 9.48 -32.05
CA ASP A 101 1.57 9.12 -33.36
C ASP A 101 2.63 9.02 -34.47
#